data_AF-A0A972GCD7-F1
#
_entry.id   AF-A0A972GCD7-F1
#
_cell.length_a   1.000
_cell.length_b   1.000
_cell.length_c   1.000
_cell.angle_alpha   90.00
_cell.angle_beta   90.00
_cell.angle_gamma   90.00
#
_symmetry.space_group_name_H-M   'P 1'
#
loop_
_entity.id
_entity.type
_entity.pdbx_description
1 polymer ?
#
loop_
_entity_poly.entity_id
_entity_poly.type
_entity_poly.pdbx_seq_one_letter_code
_entity_poly.pdbx_strand_id
1 'polypeptide(L)'
;MITKTTPVTQKEETPNDADQFGLREGMLYAEAREALIEQSWEAHTQGAKPNLNDATVSQLFDLGYEEVKDCSGTSVGPCRFEFMNEDEELLVVSTAKMGASSKQNRVIWSWFIEERLDATQQDSSSY
;
A
#
# COMPACT_ATOMS: atom_id res chain seq x y z
N MET A 1 25.43 28.41 -42.87
CA MET A 1 25.29 27.16 -42.09
C MET A 1 24.23 27.42 -41.04
N ILE A 2 23.05 26.81 -41.18
CA ILE A 2 21.92 26.97 -40.24
C ILE A 2 21.71 25.62 -39.57
N THR A 3 22.17 25.49 -38.33
CA THR A 3 21.88 24.33 -37.48
C THR A 3 20.42 24.39 -37.08
N LYS A 4 19.61 23.49 -37.64
CA LYS A 4 18.22 23.27 -37.24
C LYS A 4 18.22 22.65 -35.83
N THR A 5 17.64 23.36 -34.89
CA THR A 5 17.25 22.85 -33.58
C THR A 5 16.15 21.82 -33.77
N THR A 6 16.40 20.58 -33.39
CA THR A 6 15.36 19.54 -33.26
C THR A 6 14.78 19.65 -31.85
N PRO A 7 13.47 19.79 -31.65
CA PRO A 7 12.89 19.64 -30.33
C PRO A 7 12.89 18.14 -30.00
N VAL A 8 13.69 17.76 -29.01
CA VAL A 8 13.53 16.44 -28.37
C VAL A 8 12.22 16.51 -27.62
N THR A 9 11.22 15.79 -28.12
CA THR A 9 9.98 15.50 -27.40
C THR A 9 10.36 14.84 -26.08
N GLN A 10 10.39 15.64 -25.01
CA GLN A 10 10.34 15.14 -23.66
C GLN A 10 8.98 14.45 -23.54
N LYS A 11 9.00 13.12 -23.56
CA LYS A 11 7.94 12.31 -23.01
C LYS A 11 7.80 12.81 -21.58
N GLU A 12 6.69 13.47 -21.26
CA GLU A 12 6.33 13.79 -19.88
C GLU A 12 6.31 12.45 -19.15
N GLU A 13 7.40 12.16 -18.44
CA GLU A 13 7.37 11.16 -17.38
C GLU A 13 6.47 11.80 -16.33
N THR A 14 5.18 11.50 -16.41
CA THR A 14 4.30 11.56 -15.25
C THR A 14 5.10 11.00 -14.09
N PRO A 15 5.25 11.73 -12.96
CA PRO A 15 5.85 11.15 -11.76
C PRO A 15 5.23 9.77 -11.61
N ASN A 16 6.05 8.71 -11.59
CA ASN A 16 5.51 7.40 -11.26
C ASN A 16 4.68 7.63 -9.99
N ASP A 17 3.43 7.21 -9.92
CA ASP A 17 2.58 7.43 -8.74
C ASP A 17 3.23 6.90 -7.43
N ALA A 18 4.33 6.15 -7.57
CA ALA A 18 5.35 5.88 -6.55
C ALA A 18 5.92 7.11 -5.82
N ASP A 19 6.27 8.17 -6.55
CA ASP A 19 6.95 9.36 -6.02
C ASP A 19 6.01 10.21 -5.14
N GLN A 20 4.69 10.14 -5.36
CA GLN A 20 3.75 10.96 -4.60
C GLN A 20 3.70 10.62 -3.12
N PHE A 21 3.99 9.36 -2.76
CA PHE A 21 3.97 8.89 -1.38
C PHE A 21 5.35 8.88 -0.72
N GLY A 22 6.42 9.13 -1.47
CA GLY A 22 7.79 8.93 -1.00
C GLY A 22 8.15 7.45 -0.74
N LEU A 23 7.34 6.51 -1.23
CA LEU A 23 7.53 5.08 -1.04
C LEU A 23 8.54 4.50 -2.03
N ARG A 24 9.31 3.51 -1.58
CA ARG A 24 10.32 2.82 -2.41
C ARG A 24 10.33 1.34 -2.10
N GLU A 25 10.46 0.52 -3.13
CA GLU A 25 10.69 -0.91 -2.97
C GLU A 25 11.97 -1.14 -2.12
N GLY A 26 11.88 -2.06 -1.16
CA GLY A 26 12.97 -2.36 -0.25
C GLY A 26 13.08 -1.46 0.98
N MET A 27 12.32 -0.35 1.07
CA MET A 27 12.31 0.47 2.30
C MET A 27 11.62 -0.27 3.44
N LEU A 28 12.00 0.01 4.68
CA LEU A 28 11.36 -0.61 5.85
C LEU A 28 9.90 -0.17 5.95
N TYR A 29 9.02 -1.10 6.29
CA TYR A 29 7.60 -0.80 6.46
C TYR A 29 7.34 0.28 7.52
N ALA A 30 8.12 0.29 8.61
CA ALA A 30 8.00 1.32 9.64
C ALA A 30 8.27 2.73 9.08
N GLU A 31 9.31 2.88 8.25
CA GLU A 31 9.65 4.15 7.59
C GLU A 31 8.56 4.55 6.59
N ALA A 32 8.05 3.58 5.82
CA ALA A 32 6.93 3.80 4.90
C ALA A 32 5.67 4.29 5.63
N ARG A 33 5.34 3.67 6.77
CA ARG A 33 4.19 4.04 7.60
C ARG A 33 4.30 5.46 8.12
N GLU A 34 5.47 5.87 8.61
CA GLU A 34 5.71 7.24 9.07
C GLU A 34 5.50 8.25 7.92
N ALA A 35 6.08 7.98 6.74
CA ALA A 35 5.91 8.84 5.57
C ALA A 35 4.44 8.98 5.15
N LEU A 36 3.65 7.90 5.24
CA LEU A 36 2.22 7.93 4.93
C LEU A 36 1.42 8.77 5.95
N ILE A 37 1.67 8.57 7.24
CA ILE A 37 0.99 9.33 8.31
C ILE A 37 1.31 10.83 8.19
N GLU A 38 2.55 11.21 7.85
CA GLU A 38 2.93 12.61 7.61
C GLU A 38 2.16 13.27 6.46
N GLN A 39 1.61 12.45 5.55
CA GLN A 39 0.83 12.88 4.39
C GLN A 39 -0.68 12.66 4.59
N SER A 40 -1.13 12.55 5.84
CA SER A 40 -2.54 12.33 6.20
C SER A 40 -3.14 11.03 5.67
N TRP A 41 -2.33 10.00 5.44
CA TRP A 41 -2.80 8.65 5.22
C TRP A 41 -2.86 7.91 6.56
N GLU A 42 -4.06 7.66 7.04
CA GLU A 42 -4.30 7.03 8.34
C GLU A 42 -4.51 5.52 8.21
N ALA A 43 -4.22 4.79 9.29
CA ALA A 43 -4.49 3.35 9.35
C ALA A 43 -5.98 3.06 9.10
N HIS A 44 -6.30 2.27 8.07
CA HIS A 44 -7.68 1.95 7.76
C HIS A 44 -8.21 0.85 8.68
N THR A 45 -8.85 1.23 9.78
CA THR A 45 -9.37 0.29 10.80
C THR A 45 -10.86 -0.05 10.63
N GLN A 46 -11.59 0.70 9.80
CA GLN A 46 -13.05 0.57 9.64
C GLN A 46 -13.49 -0.52 8.63
N GLY A 47 -12.57 -1.01 7.78
CA GLY A 47 -12.86 -2.05 6.78
C GLY A 47 -12.84 -3.48 7.31
N ALA A 48 -12.37 -4.41 6.46
CA ALA A 48 -12.19 -5.80 6.86
C ALA A 48 -11.30 -5.89 8.12
N LYS A 49 -11.69 -6.76 9.06
CA LYS A 49 -10.91 -6.99 10.28
C LYS A 49 -9.62 -7.75 9.94
N PRO A 50 -8.52 -7.49 10.67
CA PRO A 50 -7.31 -8.28 10.55
C PRO A 50 -7.60 -9.78 10.76
N ASN A 51 -7.00 -10.63 9.94
CA ASN A 51 -7.05 -12.08 10.10
C ASN A 51 -6.16 -12.55 11.27
N LEU A 52 -6.63 -12.35 12.51
CA LEU A 52 -5.87 -12.71 13.72
C LEU A 52 -5.64 -14.22 13.90
N ASN A 53 -6.22 -15.07 13.06
CA ASN A 53 -5.88 -16.50 13.02
C ASN A 53 -4.52 -16.75 12.35
N ASP A 54 -4.02 -15.81 11.55
CA ASP A 54 -2.66 -15.84 11.04
C ASP A 54 -1.68 -15.34 12.10
N ALA A 55 -0.69 -16.16 12.45
CA ALA A 55 0.27 -15.85 13.51
C ALA A 55 1.17 -14.64 13.20
N THR A 56 1.36 -14.31 11.92
CA THR A 56 2.10 -13.11 11.48
C THR A 56 1.23 -11.87 11.64
N VAL A 57 -0.03 -11.95 11.20
CA VAL A 57 -1.00 -10.86 11.34
C VAL A 57 -1.23 -10.54 12.83
N SER A 58 -1.50 -11.55 13.66
CA SER A 58 -1.68 -11.36 15.11
C SER A 58 -0.47 -10.68 15.74
N GLN A 59 0.76 -11.11 15.39
CA GLN A 59 1.95 -10.49 15.94
C GLN A 59 2.16 -9.05 15.46
N LEU A 60 1.92 -8.75 14.17
CA LEU A 60 2.03 -7.39 13.64
C LEU A 60 0.99 -6.47 14.29
N PHE A 61 -0.22 -6.98 14.52
CA PHE A 61 -1.28 -6.28 15.22
C PHE A 61 -0.90 -6.00 16.68
N ASP A 62 -0.35 -6.98 17.40
CA ASP A 62 0.15 -6.81 18.78
C ASP A 62 1.31 -5.80 18.89
N LEU A 63 2.00 -5.52 17.78
CA LEU A 63 3.05 -4.50 17.67
C LEU A 63 2.49 -3.10 17.32
N GLY A 64 1.18 -2.96 17.13
CA GLY A 64 0.52 -1.69 16.84
C GLY A 64 0.32 -1.39 15.35
N TYR A 65 0.58 -2.34 14.46
CA TYR A 65 0.24 -2.20 13.04
C TYR A 65 -1.22 -2.60 12.79
N GLU A 66 -2.16 -1.81 13.31
CA GLU A 66 -3.61 -2.08 13.22
C GLU A 66 -4.15 -2.09 11.79
N GLU A 67 -3.42 -1.45 10.87
CA GLU A 67 -3.68 -1.41 9.44
C GLU A 67 -3.41 -2.74 8.71
N VAL A 68 -2.80 -3.73 9.38
CA VAL A 68 -2.55 -5.05 8.79
C VAL A 68 -3.86 -5.81 8.57
N LYS A 69 -4.06 -6.39 7.38
CA LYS A 69 -5.30 -7.13 7.05
C LYS A 69 -5.09 -8.62 6.98
N ASP A 70 -4.16 -9.03 6.13
CA ASP A 70 -3.90 -10.44 5.90
C ASP A 70 -2.47 -10.63 5.38
N CYS A 71 -1.96 -11.84 5.54
CA CYS A 71 -0.67 -12.25 4.99
C CYS A 71 -0.86 -13.50 4.14
N SER A 72 -0.31 -13.49 2.94
CA SER A 72 -0.38 -14.65 2.07
C SER A 72 0.56 -15.76 2.56
N GLY A 73 0.07 -17.01 2.51
CA GLY A 73 0.83 -18.21 2.85
C GLY A 73 1.18 -18.37 4.33
N THR A 74 1.97 -19.40 4.65
CA THR A 74 2.37 -19.70 6.02
C THR A 74 3.67 -18.96 6.38
N SER A 75 3.55 -17.74 6.91
CA SER A 75 4.62 -16.98 7.62
C SER A 75 5.68 -16.22 6.81
N VAL A 76 5.78 -16.38 5.49
CA VAL A 76 6.82 -15.72 4.66
C VAL A 76 6.27 -14.87 3.52
N GLY A 77 5.00 -15.05 3.16
CA GLY A 77 4.43 -14.33 2.03
C GLY A 77 4.10 -12.87 2.36
N PRO A 78 3.73 -12.12 1.31
CA PRO A 78 3.44 -10.71 1.46
C PRO A 78 2.25 -10.46 2.38
N CYS A 79 2.39 -9.43 3.22
CA CYS A 79 1.28 -8.91 4.04
C CYS A 79 0.70 -7.66 3.40
N ARG A 80 -0.63 -7.56 3.47
CA ARG A 80 -1.43 -6.42 3.04
C ARG A 80 -1.67 -5.50 4.23
N PHE A 81 -1.32 -4.24 4.05
CA PHE A 81 -1.64 -3.14 4.96
C PHE A 81 -2.48 -2.11 4.20
N GLU A 82 -3.42 -1.48 4.89
CA GLU A 82 -4.38 -0.55 4.29
C GLU A 82 -4.35 0.81 4.98
N PHE A 83 -4.27 1.86 4.19
CA PHE A 83 -4.36 3.24 4.65
C PHE A 83 -5.47 3.97 3.91
N MET A 84 -6.06 4.97 4.55
CA MET A 84 -7.11 5.79 3.98
C MET A 84 -6.80 7.27 4.17
N ASN A 85 -7.10 8.09 3.17
CA ASN A 85 -6.98 9.55 3.26
C ASN A 85 -8.36 10.22 3.47
N GLU A 86 -8.37 11.55 3.57
CA GLU A 86 -9.60 12.35 3.76
C GLU A 86 -10.58 12.26 2.56
N ASP A 87 -10.07 11.92 1.38
CA ASP A 87 -10.87 11.72 0.15
C ASP A 87 -11.46 10.29 0.06
N GLU A 88 -11.34 9.51 1.13
CA GLU A 88 -11.77 8.11 1.23
C GLU A 88 -11.09 7.16 0.23
N GLU A 89 -9.93 7.54 -0.32
CA GLU A 89 -9.11 6.67 -1.17
C GLU A 89 -8.42 5.61 -0.31
N LEU A 90 -8.35 4.37 -0.81
CA LEU A 90 -7.72 3.25 -0.10
C LEU A 90 -6.35 2.96 -0.70
N LEU A 91 -5.28 3.23 0.04
CA LEU A 91 -3.92 2.84 -0.32
C LEU A 91 -3.62 1.45 0.24
N VAL A 92 -3.29 0.53 -0.66
CA VAL A 92 -2.85 -0.83 -0.32
C VAL A 92 -1.34 -0.89 -0.39
N VAL A 93 -0.71 -1.29 0.73
CA VAL A 93 0.73 -1.49 0.84
C VAL A 93 1.02 -2.97 1.04
N SER A 94 1.81 -3.55 0.15
CA SER A 94 2.26 -4.94 0.23
C SER A 94 3.72 -5.02 0.67
N THR A 95 3.99 -5.83 1.70
CA THR A 95 5.35 -6.00 2.23
C THR A 95 5.84 -7.42 2.11
N ALA A 96 7.14 -7.62 1.91
CA ALA A 96 7.80 -8.92 1.98
C ALA A 96 8.72 -9.01 3.20
N LYS A 97 8.98 -10.22 3.71
CA LYS A 97 9.95 -10.43 4.78
C LYS A 97 11.37 -10.29 4.22
N MET A 98 12.20 -9.46 4.85
CA MET A 98 13.62 -9.33 4.51
C MET A 98 14.48 -10.11 5.50
N GLY A 99 15.11 -11.19 5.02
CA GLY A 99 16.02 -12.04 5.81
C GLY A 99 15.32 -13.01 6.76
N ALA A 100 16.12 -13.85 7.45
CA ALA A 100 15.60 -14.90 8.33
C ALA A 100 15.16 -14.38 9.71
N SER A 101 15.73 -13.26 10.16
CA SER A 101 16.00 -13.05 11.59
C SER A 101 14.95 -12.27 12.39
N SER A 102 14.01 -11.56 11.77
CA SER A 102 12.88 -11.00 12.53
C SER A 102 11.62 -10.89 11.68
N LYS A 103 10.47 -11.16 12.31
CA LYS A 103 9.15 -11.02 11.70
C LYS A 103 8.74 -9.55 11.50
N GLN A 104 9.49 -8.63 12.12
CA GLN A 104 9.33 -7.18 12.04
C GLN A 104 10.12 -6.55 10.89
N ASN A 105 11.14 -7.24 10.35
CA ASN A 105 11.93 -6.73 9.24
C ASN A 105 11.19 -6.99 7.92
N ARG A 106 10.12 -6.22 7.71
CA ARG A 106 9.33 -6.24 6.50
C ARG A 106 9.66 -5.01 5.67
N VAL A 107 9.84 -5.24 4.37
CA VAL A 107 10.13 -4.19 3.40
C VAL A 107 8.99 -4.06 2.43
N ILE A 108 8.79 -2.85 1.92
CA ILE A 108 7.82 -2.58 0.86
C ILE A 108 8.22 -3.35 -0.40
N TRP A 109 7.26 -4.07 -0.97
CA TRP A 109 7.39 -4.72 -2.28
C TRP A 109 6.60 -3.95 -3.34
N SER A 110 5.38 -3.52 -3.02
CA SER A 110 4.52 -2.76 -3.93
C SER A 110 3.45 -1.99 -3.17
N TRP A 111 2.85 -1.01 -3.83
CA TRP A 111 1.72 -0.25 -3.33
C TRP A 111 0.86 0.27 -4.48
N PHE A 112 -0.42 0.49 -4.23
CA PHE A 112 -1.37 1.04 -5.19
C PHE A 112 -2.59 1.62 -4.48
N ILE A 113 -3.23 2.64 -5.07
CA ILE A 113 -4.57 3.07 -4.66
C ILE A 113 -5.57 2.07 -5.25
N GLU A 114 -6.39 1.48 -4.40
CA GLU A 114 -7.51 0.64 -4.82
C GLU A 114 -8.66 1.58 -5.24
N GLU A 115 -9.01 1.53 -6.53
CA GLU A 115 -10.18 2.24 -7.02
C GLU A 115 -11.40 1.76 -6.23
N ARG A 116 -12.02 2.65 -5.46
CA ARG A 116 -13.33 2.38 -4.90
C ARG A 116 -14.27 2.19 -6.07
N LEU A 117 -14.70 0.94 -6.30
CA LEU A 117 -15.88 0.68 -7.09
C LEU A 117 -17.05 1.30 -6.32
N ASP A 118 -17.36 2.55 -6.64
CA ASP A 118 -18.54 3.23 -6.15
C ASP A 118 -19.72 2.29 -6.27
N ALA A 119 -20.49 2.19 -5.17
CA ALA A 119 -21.65 1.35 -4.98
C ALA A 119 -22.70 1.49 -6.11
N THR A 120 -22.42 0.85 -7.24
CA THR A 120 -23.32 0.72 -8.38
C THR A 120 -23.34 -0.73 -8.82
N GLN A 121 -24.11 -1.54 -8.09
CA GLN A 121 -25.12 -2.44 -8.64
C GLN A 121 -25.78 -3.27 -7.53
N GLN A 122 -26.92 -2.78 -7.03
CA GLN A 122 -28.08 -3.66 -6.80
C GLN A 122 -29.38 -2.85 -6.83
N ASP A 123 -29.61 -2.20 -7.97
CA ASP A 123 -30.96 -2.14 -8.53
C ASP A 123 -31.16 -3.38 -9.42
N SER A 124 -32.36 -3.92 -9.42
CA SER A 124 -32.87 -5.10 -10.12
C SER A 124 -32.54 -6.50 -9.54
N SER A 125 -33.50 -7.06 -8.80
CA SER A 125 -34.35 -8.12 -9.37
C SER A 125 -35.54 -8.39 -8.45
N SER A 126 -36.70 -7.84 -8.85
CA SER A 126 -38.02 -8.29 -8.41
C SER A 126 -38.34 -9.60 -9.10
N TYR A 127 -38.73 -10.62 -8.35
CA TYR A 127 -39.60 -11.71 -8.81
C TYR A 127 -40.53 -12.16 -7.69
#